data_AF-A0A818K4G5-F1
#
_entry.id   AF-A0A818K4G5-F1
#
_cell.length_a   1.000
_cell.length_b   1.000
_cell.length_c   1.000
_cell.angle_alpha   90.00
_cell.angle_beta   90.00
_cell.angle_gamma   90.00
#
_symmetry.space_group_name_H-M   'P 1'
#
loop_
_entity.id
_entity.type
_entity.pdbx_description
1 polymer ?
#
loop_
_entity_poly.entity_id
_entity_poly.type
_entity_poly.pdbx_seq_one_letter_code
_entity_poly.pdbx_strand_id
1 'polypeptide(L)'
;GIWRLNEEGEISAGEHCFISDHDIVKKKFCLDHNGKWNPIGEWQWDNATQQIRSNKEQSCMETDGKKLKLATCDKEKQSQKWTWTEKHY
;
A
#
# COMPACT_ATOMS: atom_id res chain seq x y z
N GLY A 1 0.20 7.36 11.48
CA GLY A 1 1.19 7.86 10.49
C GLY A 1 0.45 8.34 9.26
N ILE A 2 1.00 9.31 8.53
CA ILE A 2 0.44 9.77 7.24
C ILE A 2 1.18 9.03 6.12
N TRP A 3 0.42 8.48 5.18
CA TRP A 3 0.92 7.69 4.05
C TRP A 3 0.32 8.29 2.78
N ARG A 4 1.07 8.24 1.69
CA ARG A 4 0.61 8.75 0.39
C ARG A 4 0.62 7.61 -0.60
N LEU A 5 -0.51 7.41 -1.27
CA LEU A 5 -0.63 6.63 -2.49
C LEU A 5 -0.61 7.62 -3.66
N ASN A 6 0.28 7.46 -4.64
CA ASN A 6 0.29 8.31 -5.85
C ASN A 6 -0.39 7.61 -7.04
N GLU A 7 -0.52 8.33 -8.15
CA GLU A 7 -1.17 7.85 -9.37
C GLU A 7 -0.45 6.66 -10.02
N GLU A 8 0.86 6.53 -9.78
CA GLU A 8 1.66 5.39 -10.23
C GLU A 8 1.43 4.13 -9.38
N GLY A 9 0.67 4.21 -8.28
CA GLY A 9 0.41 3.06 -7.41
C GLY A 9 1.48 2.80 -6.35
N GLU A 10 2.18 3.85 -5.90
CA GLU A 10 3.23 3.76 -4.90
C GLU A 10 2.72 4.24 -3.54
N ILE A 11 2.88 3.42 -2.50
CA ILE A 11 2.63 3.86 -1.12
C ILE A 11 3.95 4.28 -0.48
N SER A 12 4.01 5.52 0.01
CA SER A 12 5.21 6.09 0.64
C SER A 12 4.93 6.86 1.93
N ALA A 13 5.96 6.94 2.78
CA ALA A 13 6.00 7.78 3.97
C ALA A 13 7.42 8.35 4.13
N GLY A 14 7.60 9.63 3.77
CA GLY A 14 8.92 10.26 3.69
C GLY A 14 9.78 9.60 2.62
N GLU A 15 10.99 9.20 2.98
CA GLU A 15 11.96 8.52 2.12
C GLU A 15 11.72 7.00 1.96
N HIS A 16 10.67 6.48 2.60
CA HIS A 16 10.37 5.05 2.62
C HIS A 16 9.15 4.71 1.79
N CYS A 17 9.26 3.59 1.09
CA CYS A 17 8.23 3.03 0.24
C CYS A 17 7.79 1.69 0.81
N PHE A 18 6.52 1.36 0.58
CA PHE A 18 5.91 0.13 1.02
C PHE A 18 5.74 -0.79 -0.17
N ILE A 19 6.16 -2.03 0.01
CA ILE A 19 6.06 -3.07 -1.00
C ILE A 19 5.45 -4.32 -0.39
N SER A 20 4.86 -5.13 -1.24
CA SER A 20 4.28 -6.41 -0.97
C SER A 20 5.34 -7.48 -1.20
N ASP A 21 5.37 -8.43 -0.28
CA ASP A 21 6.19 -9.62 -0.38
C ASP A 21 5.42 -10.78 0.23
N HIS A 22 4.83 -11.61 -0.63
CA HIS A 22 3.93 -12.69 -0.23
C HIS A 22 2.77 -12.16 0.63
N ASP A 23 2.72 -12.52 1.91
CA ASP A 23 1.65 -12.19 2.86
C ASP A 23 1.97 -10.97 3.74
N ILE A 24 3.08 -10.27 3.51
CA ILE A 24 3.52 -9.15 4.34
C ILE A 24 3.72 -7.86 3.54
N VAL A 25 3.56 -6.73 4.25
CA VAL A 25 3.91 -5.39 3.75
C VAL A 25 5.26 -5.00 4.33
N LYS A 26 6.28 -4.88 3.47
CA LYS A 26 7.64 -4.46 3.84
C LYS A 26 7.84 -2.98 3.62
N LYS A 27 8.61 -2.37 4.51
CA LYS A 27 9.12 -1.01 4.38
C LYS A 27 10.55 -1.06 3.85
N LYS A 28 10.86 -0.31 2.80
CA LYS A 28 12.23 -0.12 2.27
C LYS A 28 12.49 1.37 1.99
N PHE A 29 13.74 1.75 1.79
CA PHE A 29 14.04 3.04 1.17
C PHE A 29 13.50 3.08 -0.26
N CYS A 30 12.94 4.22 -0.66
CA CYS A 30 12.47 4.42 -2.03
C CYS A 30 13.64 4.55 -3.01
N LEU A 31 14.78 5.10 -2.56
CA LEU A 31 15.99 5.21 -3.37
C LEU A 31 16.75 3.88 -3.41
N ASP A 32 17.32 3.54 -4.55
CA ASP A 32 18.28 2.45 -4.69
C ASP A 32 19.68 2.85 -4.18
N HIS A 33 20.65 1.94 -4.28
CA HIS A 33 22.03 2.17 -3.82
C HIS A 33 22.77 3.27 -4.60
N ASN A 34 22.26 3.69 -5.76
CA ASN A 34 22.80 4.79 -6.56
C ASN A 34 22.05 6.10 -6.29
N GLY A 35 21.14 6.13 -5.32
CA GLY A 35 20.33 7.31 -5.00
C GLY A 35 19.22 7.57 -6.02
N LYS A 36 18.87 6.61 -6.86
CA LYS A 36 17.79 6.74 -7.85
C LYS A 36 16.47 6.24 -7.26
N TRP A 37 15.40 7.00 -7.49
CA TRP A 37 14.04 6.59 -7.12
C TRP A 37 13.66 5.26 -7.78
N ASN A 38 13.35 4.25 -6.97
CA ASN A 38 13.01 2.88 -7.38
C ASN A 38 11.80 2.28 -6.60
N PRO A 39 10.67 2.98 -6.53
CA PRO A 39 9.41 2.40 -6.10
C PRO A 39 8.79 1.51 -7.19
N ILE A 40 7.84 0.68 -6.79
CA ILE A 40 7.11 -0.21 -7.68
C ILE A 40 5.64 0.17 -7.55
N GLY A 41 5.02 0.54 -8.68
CA GLY A 41 3.62 0.90 -8.80
C GLY A 41 2.67 -0.29 -8.70
N GLU A 42 2.62 -0.94 -7.54
CA GLU A 42 1.86 -2.19 -7.34
C GLU A 42 0.57 -2.01 -6.56
N TRP A 43 0.36 -0.87 -5.92
CA TRP A 43 -0.80 -0.63 -5.07
C TRP A 43 -1.91 0.06 -5.83
N GLN A 44 -3.14 -0.41 -5.63
CA GLN A 44 -4.32 0.20 -6.22
C GLN A 44 -5.37 0.44 -5.15
N TRP A 45 -5.89 1.67 -5.12
CA TRP A 45 -7.07 2.01 -4.33
C TRP A 45 -8.34 1.68 -5.10
N ASP A 46 -9.26 0.98 -4.46
CA ASP A 46 -10.62 0.78 -4.95
C ASP A 46 -11.59 1.57 -4.07
N ASN A 47 -12.14 2.64 -4.63
CA ASN A 47 -13.08 3.52 -3.94
C ASN A 47 -14.41 2.83 -3.59
N ALA A 48 -14.85 1.84 -4.38
CA ALA A 48 -16.13 1.17 -4.16
C ALA A 48 -16.07 0.21 -2.96
N THR A 49 -14.95 -0.50 -2.80
CA THR A 49 -14.76 -1.45 -1.70
C THR A 49 -14.00 -0.86 -0.51
N GLN A 50 -13.41 0.33 -0.70
CA GLN A 50 -12.51 0.98 0.22
C GLN A 50 -11.27 0.13 0.54
N GLN A 51 -10.77 -0.63 -0.43
CA GLN A 51 -9.64 -1.53 -0.26
C GLN A 51 -8.39 -1.02 -0.98
N ILE A 52 -7.23 -1.34 -0.41
CA ILE A 52 -5.93 -1.19 -1.06
C ILE A 52 -5.47 -2.58 -1.49
N ARG A 53 -5.32 -2.78 -2.81
CA ARG A 53 -4.90 -4.06 -3.40
C ARG A 53 -3.45 -4.00 -3.83
N SER A 54 -2.70 -5.07 -3.59
CA SER A 54 -1.45 -5.33 -4.30
C SER A 54 -1.76 -6.07 -5.60
N ASN A 55 -1.45 -5.44 -6.73
CA ASN A 55 -1.53 -6.07 -8.05
C ASN A 55 -0.46 -7.14 -8.25
N LYS A 56 0.65 -7.04 -7.52
CA LYS A 56 1.72 -8.05 -7.53
C LYS A 56 1.26 -9.35 -6.87
N GLU A 57 0.69 -9.28 -5.67
CA GLU A 57 0.33 -10.46 -4.86
C GLU A 57 -1.14 -10.86 -5.01
N GLN A 58 -1.94 -10.10 -5.77
CA GLN A 58 -3.37 -10.33 -5.99
C GLN A 58 -4.18 -10.41 -4.67
N SER A 59 -3.79 -9.62 -3.68
CA SER A 59 -4.30 -9.64 -2.30
C SER A 59 -4.50 -8.22 -1.77
N CYS A 60 -5.26 -8.10 -0.67
CA CYS A 60 -5.63 -6.82 -0.08
C CYS A 60 -4.86 -6.54 1.21
N MET A 61 -4.52 -5.27 1.41
CA MET A 61 -3.89 -4.79 2.63
C MET A 61 -4.87 -4.93 3.80
N GLU A 62 -4.41 -5.60 4.85
CA GLU A 62 -5.15 -5.88 6.07
C GLU A 62 -4.33 -5.44 7.28
N THR A 63 -5.00 -4.90 8.30
CA THR A 63 -4.41 -4.66 9.62
C THR A 63 -4.91 -5.66 10.65
N ASP A 64 -4.02 -6.14 11.51
CA ASP A 64 -4.42 -6.87 12.73
C ASP A 64 -4.48 -5.95 13.98
N GLY A 65 -4.37 -4.63 13.76
CA GLY A 65 -4.29 -3.60 14.80
C GLY A 65 -2.87 -3.29 15.25
N LYS A 66 -1.88 -4.14 14.93
CA LYS A 66 -0.46 -3.94 15.26
C LYS A 66 0.42 -3.88 14.01
N LYS A 67 0.08 -4.62 12.97
CA LYS A 67 0.88 -4.79 11.76
C LYS A 67 0.00 -4.75 10.51
N LEU A 68 0.62 -4.35 9.41
CA LEU A 68 0.08 -4.48 8.06
C LEU A 68 0.50 -5.83 7.48
N LYS A 69 -0.45 -6.52 6.84
CA LYS A 69 -0.24 -7.78 6.13
C LYS A 69 -1.08 -7.79 4.86
N LEU A 70 -0.91 -8.83 4.07
CA LEU A 70 -1.74 -9.12 2.91
C LEU A 70 -2.59 -10.36 3.16
N ALA A 71 -3.83 -10.30 2.69
CA ALA A 71 -4.77 -11.40 2.79
C ALA A 71 -5.68 -11.42 1.56
N THR A 72 -6.38 -12.54 1.35
CA THR A 72 -7.43 -12.62 0.34
C THR A 72 -8.41 -11.45 0.51
N CYS A 73 -8.68 -10.75 -0.58
CA CYS A 73 -9.59 -9.62 -0.59
C CYS A 73 -11.01 -10.05 -0.20
N ASP A 74 -11.54 -9.43 0.84
CA ASP A 74 -12.90 -9.61 1.33
C ASP A 74 -13.52 -8.23 1.60
N LYS A 75 -14.42 -7.81 0.72
CA LYS A 75 -15.07 -6.49 0.75
C LYS A 75 -15.91 -6.25 2.01
N GLU A 76 -16.29 -7.31 2.73
CA GLU A 76 -17.06 -7.20 3.97
C GLU A 76 -16.13 -7.08 5.19
N LYS A 77 -14.85 -7.43 5.03
CA LYS A 77 -13.88 -7.47 6.12
C LYS A 77 -13.40 -6.07 6.50
N GLN A 78 -13.82 -5.62 7.68
CA GLN A 78 -13.53 -4.27 8.19
C GLN A 78 -12.03 -3.99 8.32
N SER A 79 -11.21 -4.99 8.65
CA SER A 79 -9.76 -4.82 8.75
C SER A 79 -9.05 -4.61 7.40
N GLN A 80 -9.77 -4.70 6.28
CA GLN A 80 -9.29 -4.40 4.93
C GLN A 80 -9.86 -3.08 4.38
N LYS A 81 -10.68 -2.36 5.16
CA LYS A 81 -11.25 -1.08 4.76
C LYS A 81 -10.36 0.07 5.24
N TRP A 82 -9.96 0.93 4.31
CA TRP A 82 -9.10 2.06 4.57
C TRP A 82 -9.86 3.36 4.34
N THR A 83 -9.43 4.43 5.01
CA THR A 83 -9.91 5.77 4.72
C THR A 83 -8.77 6.54 4.09
N TRP A 84 -9.02 7.12 2.93
CA TRP A 84 -8.08 7.98 2.23
C TRP A 84 -8.76 9.31 1.87
N THR A 85 -7.97 10.37 1.83
CA THR A 85 -8.38 11.71 1.43
C THR A 85 -7.47 12.14 0.31
N GLU A 86 -8.04 12.37 -0.88
CA GLU A 86 -7.33 12.96 -2.00
C GLU A 86 -6.93 14.40 -1.66
N LYS A 87 -5.70 14.76 -2.01
CA LYS A 87 -5.20 16.12 -1.90
C LYS A 87 -4.84 16.63 -3.27
N HIS A 88 -5.60 17.59 -3.76
CA HIS A 88 -5.23 18.39 -4.93
C HIS A 88 -4.28 19.50 -4.46
N TYR A 89 -3.12 19.60 -5.10
CA TYR A 89 -2.11 20.65 -4.87
C TYR A 89 -2.02 21.54 -6.10
#